data_AF-A0A1Y3RCR8-F1
#
_entry.id   AF-A0A1Y3RCR8-F1
#
_cell.length_a   1.000
_cell.length_b   1.000
_cell.length_c   1.000
_cell.angle_alpha   90.00
_cell.angle_beta   90.00
_cell.angle_gamma   90.00
#
_symmetry.space_group_name_H-M   'P 1'
#
loop_
_entity.id
_entity.type
_entity.pdbx_description
1 polymer ?
#
loop_
_entity_poly.entity_id
_entity_poly.type
_entity_poly.pdbx_seq_one_letter_code
_entity_poly.pdbx_strand_id
1 'polypeptide(L)'
;MHQVMDVSGAVLQSEREYDIASNTNVTVGALVKLEKGLVVPVVSAETGAVLGITAEAHTGTEDALNPRNNGTKIIVRDAPGAVLACPAPVVDAISGSGATTVKFTATTGAGANAFDGGYIKDKTGAIRRITTGSESGGTVTLTVESGDTVAVGDKIVVYPPVGCDKLAVGDDGTNMVITKAGATSIKVVGRDEVTDEIWFMAVKHALGNGQ
;
A
#
# COMPACT_ATOMS: atom_id res chain seq x y z
N MET A 1 0.74 -6.28 -5.76
CA MET A 1 -0.11 -5.17 -6.25
C MET A 1 -0.49 -5.41 -7.70
N HIS A 2 -1.53 -4.76 -8.20
CA HIS A 2 -1.90 -4.82 -9.61
C HIS A 2 -2.42 -3.45 -10.10
N GLN A 3 -2.32 -3.18 -11.41
CA GLN A 3 -2.83 -1.95 -12.00
C GLN A 3 -4.32 -2.12 -12.34
N VAL A 4 -5.14 -1.15 -11.92
CA VAL A 4 -6.60 -1.17 -12.11
C VAL A 4 -7.01 -0.32 -13.30
N MET A 5 -6.56 0.93 -13.32
CA MET A 5 -6.96 1.95 -14.31
C MET A 5 -5.98 3.13 -14.30
N ASP A 6 -6.22 4.08 -15.18
CA ASP A 6 -5.73 5.46 -15.07
C ASP A 6 -6.61 6.30 -14.15
N VAL A 7 -6.12 7.46 -13.68
CA VAL A 7 -6.93 8.45 -12.95
C VAL A 7 -8.17 8.88 -13.74
N SER A 8 -8.09 8.91 -15.08
CA SER A 8 -9.26 9.21 -15.95
C SER A 8 -10.32 8.11 -16.00
N GLY A 9 -10.03 6.92 -15.44
CA GLY A 9 -10.87 5.73 -15.54
C GLY A 9 -10.62 4.88 -16.79
N ALA A 10 -9.66 5.26 -17.65
CA ALA A 10 -9.25 4.46 -18.80
C ALA A 10 -8.39 3.25 -18.39
N VAL A 11 -8.48 2.14 -19.12
CA VAL A 11 -7.56 1.00 -18.92
C VAL A 11 -6.20 1.37 -19.51
N LEU A 12 -5.21 1.58 -18.65
CA LEU A 12 -3.81 1.73 -19.04
C LEU A 12 -3.10 0.37 -18.97
N GLN A 13 -2.49 -0.03 -20.08
CA GLN A 13 -1.48 -1.09 -20.15
C GLN A 13 -0.22 -0.47 -20.73
N SER A 14 0.54 0.25 -19.89
CA SER A 14 1.88 0.72 -20.26
C SER A 14 2.88 -0.21 -19.59
N GLU A 15 3.52 -1.07 -20.38
CA GLU A 15 4.60 -1.94 -19.95
C GLU A 15 5.87 -1.52 -20.69
N ARG A 16 6.97 -1.30 -19.96
CA ARG A 16 8.27 -0.96 -20.52
C ARG A 16 9.39 -1.76 -19.88
N GLU A 17 10.44 -1.97 -20.64
CA GLU A 17 11.64 -2.67 -20.18
C GLU A 17 12.66 -1.69 -19.59
N TYR A 18 13.20 -2.03 -18.42
CA TYR A 18 14.15 -1.22 -17.67
C TYR A 18 15.39 -2.02 -17.28
N ASP A 19 16.49 -1.32 -17.02
CA ASP A 19 17.70 -1.92 -16.45
C ASP A 19 17.50 -2.28 -14.97
N ILE A 20 17.98 -3.46 -14.57
CA ILE A 20 17.98 -3.94 -13.19
C ILE A 20 19.33 -4.59 -12.88
N ALA A 21 19.78 -4.52 -11.63
CA ALA A 21 20.97 -5.26 -11.21
C ALA A 21 20.66 -6.77 -11.13
N SER A 22 21.57 -7.60 -11.62
CA SER A 22 21.39 -9.06 -11.69
C SER A 22 21.23 -9.74 -10.34
N ASN A 23 21.58 -9.08 -9.24
CA ASN A 23 21.44 -9.56 -7.87
C ASN A 23 20.20 -8.99 -7.14
N THR A 24 19.37 -8.19 -7.80
CA THR A 24 18.15 -7.63 -7.20
C THR A 24 17.06 -8.70 -7.20
N ASN A 25 16.45 -8.95 -6.04
CA ASN A 25 15.27 -9.81 -5.93
C ASN A 25 13.99 -8.97 -5.86
N VAL A 26 13.04 -9.21 -6.76
CA VAL A 26 11.70 -8.62 -6.79
C VAL A 26 10.66 -9.62 -7.27
N THR A 27 9.50 -9.62 -6.62
CA THR A 27 8.34 -10.43 -7.02
C THR A 27 7.50 -9.69 -8.06
N VAL A 28 6.56 -10.38 -8.71
CA VAL A 28 5.56 -9.74 -9.59
C VAL A 28 4.65 -8.83 -8.78
N GLY A 29 4.38 -7.63 -9.28
CA GLY A 29 3.50 -6.66 -8.63
C GLY A 29 4.14 -5.94 -7.45
N ALA A 30 5.48 -6.00 -7.32
CA ALA A 30 6.24 -5.25 -6.34
C ALA A 30 6.39 -3.80 -6.77
N LEU A 31 6.18 -2.85 -5.87
CA LEU A 31 6.38 -1.43 -6.13
C LEU A 31 7.88 -1.14 -6.28
N VAL A 32 8.25 -0.44 -7.36
CA VAL A 32 9.63 -0.16 -7.71
C VAL A 32 9.88 1.32 -7.99
N LYS A 33 11.15 1.71 -7.86
CA LYS A 33 11.66 3.04 -8.19
C LYS A 33 12.93 2.93 -9.04
N LEU A 34 13.43 4.07 -9.50
CA LEU A 34 14.74 4.17 -10.13
C LEU A 34 15.77 4.71 -9.16
N GLU A 35 16.88 4.01 -9.01
CA GLU A 35 18.07 4.47 -8.31
C GLU A 35 19.29 4.32 -9.23
N LYS A 36 20.00 5.42 -9.49
CA LYS A 36 21.15 5.46 -10.41
C LYS A 36 20.84 4.86 -11.80
N GLY A 37 19.58 4.98 -12.26
CA GLY A 37 19.12 4.44 -13.54
C GLY A 37 18.72 2.96 -13.53
N LEU A 38 18.80 2.28 -12.38
CA LEU A 38 18.40 0.89 -12.22
C LEU A 38 17.10 0.76 -11.44
N VAL A 39 16.30 -0.25 -11.78
CA VAL A 39 15.12 -0.65 -11.01
C VAL A 39 15.55 -1.23 -9.67
N VAL A 40 14.98 -0.70 -8.59
CA VAL A 40 15.14 -1.20 -7.22
C VAL A 40 13.78 -1.28 -6.53
N PRO A 41 13.56 -2.24 -5.63
CA PRO A 41 12.34 -2.31 -4.83
C PRO A 41 12.18 -1.03 -3.99
N VAL A 42 10.93 -0.58 -3.85
CA VAL A 42 10.57 0.43 -2.88
C VAL A 42 10.62 -0.20 -1.49
N VAL A 43 11.30 0.47 -0.56
CA VAL A 43 11.36 0.08 0.85
C VAL A 43 10.39 0.92 1.68
N SER A 44 10.16 0.52 2.92
CA SER A 44 9.35 1.29 3.87
C SER A 44 9.82 2.75 3.96
N ALA A 45 8.88 3.69 4.14
CA ALA A 45 9.14 5.13 4.27
C ALA A 45 9.72 5.83 3.02
N GLU A 46 9.44 5.33 1.81
CA GLU A 46 9.85 5.99 0.57
C GLU A 46 9.19 7.36 0.38
N THR A 47 10.01 8.39 0.13
CA THR A 47 9.59 9.78 -0.10
C THR A 47 9.94 10.30 -1.50
N GLY A 48 10.72 9.52 -2.26
CA GLY A 48 11.15 9.80 -3.62
C GLY A 48 10.10 9.45 -4.67
N ALA A 49 10.49 9.54 -5.94
CA ALA A 49 9.60 9.23 -7.04
C ALA A 49 9.49 7.72 -7.28
N VAL A 50 8.27 7.22 -7.37
CA VAL A 50 7.97 5.81 -7.68
C VAL A 50 7.88 5.63 -9.20
N LEU A 51 8.28 4.47 -9.71
CA LEU A 51 8.20 4.14 -11.14
C LEU A 51 6.92 3.38 -11.50
N GLY A 52 6.47 2.46 -10.66
CA GLY A 52 5.36 1.57 -10.99
C GLY A 52 5.48 0.24 -10.28
N ILE A 53 4.89 -0.81 -10.87
CA ILE A 53 4.95 -2.18 -10.34
C ILE A 53 5.60 -3.12 -11.35
N THR A 54 6.36 -4.09 -10.86
CA THR A 54 6.95 -5.14 -11.71
C THR A 54 5.88 -5.97 -12.43
N ALA A 55 6.06 -6.21 -13.73
CA ALA A 55 5.19 -7.11 -14.51
C ALA A 55 5.68 -8.57 -14.48
N GLU A 56 6.96 -8.76 -14.17
CA GLU A 56 7.62 -10.06 -14.06
C GLU A 56 8.48 -10.14 -12.80
N ALA A 57 8.80 -11.35 -12.36
CA ALA A 57 9.71 -11.56 -11.24
C ALA A 57 11.17 -11.47 -11.72
N HIS A 58 12.05 -11.10 -10.80
CA HIS A 58 13.50 -11.19 -10.98
C HIS A 58 14.09 -11.68 -9.66
N THR A 59 14.64 -12.89 -9.65
CA THR A 59 15.07 -13.58 -8.41
C THR A 59 16.42 -13.13 -7.87
N GLY A 60 17.21 -12.41 -8.68
CA GLY A 60 18.55 -11.98 -8.29
C GLY A 60 19.57 -13.12 -8.14
N THR A 61 19.20 -14.34 -8.53
CA THR A 61 20.01 -15.56 -8.37
C THR A 61 20.04 -16.33 -9.68
N GLU A 62 21.18 -16.92 -10.04
CA GLU A 62 21.31 -17.67 -11.29
C GLU A 62 20.31 -18.82 -11.39
N ASP A 63 19.47 -18.77 -12.43
CA ASP A 63 18.55 -19.84 -12.80
C ASP A 63 18.84 -20.25 -14.24
N ALA A 64 19.52 -21.39 -14.39
CA ALA A 64 19.91 -21.93 -15.69
C ALA A 64 18.71 -22.27 -16.59
N LEU A 65 17.53 -22.52 -16.00
CA LEU A 65 16.30 -22.81 -16.75
C LEU A 65 15.51 -21.54 -17.08
N ASN A 66 15.80 -20.43 -16.39
CA ASN A 66 15.16 -19.14 -16.64
C ASN A 66 16.18 -17.97 -16.62
N PRO A 67 17.01 -17.83 -17.67
CA PRO A 67 18.03 -16.78 -17.74
C PRO A 67 17.48 -15.34 -17.74
N ARG A 68 16.17 -15.17 -17.98
CA ARG A 68 15.50 -13.87 -17.89
C ARG A 68 15.33 -13.42 -16.43
N ASN A 69 15.19 -14.37 -15.51
CA ASN A 69 14.87 -14.15 -14.11
C ASN A 69 16.07 -13.69 -13.25
N ASN A 70 17.27 -13.64 -13.85
CA ASN A 70 18.52 -13.18 -13.25
C ASN A 70 19.34 -12.31 -14.22
N GLY A 71 18.68 -11.77 -15.25
CA GLY A 71 19.31 -10.96 -16.28
C GLY A 71 19.64 -9.55 -15.80
N THR A 72 19.71 -8.61 -16.75
CA THR A 72 19.94 -7.18 -16.45
C THR A 72 18.74 -6.32 -16.86
N LYS A 73 17.61 -6.96 -17.16
CA LYS A 73 16.40 -6.32 -17.68
C LYS A 73 15.18 -6.81 -16.93
N ILE A 74 14.19 -5.94 -16.78
CA ILE A 74 12.89 -6.25 -16.17
C ILE A 74 11.78 -5.43 -16.81
N ILE A 75 10.60 -6.03 -16.99
CA ILE A 75 9.39 -5.32 -17.42
C ILE A 75 8.68 -4.72 -16.20
N VAL A 76 8.34 -3.43 -16.29
CA VAL A 76 7.58 -2.68 -15.30
C VAL A 76 6.32 -2.13 -15.94
N ARG A 77 5.21 -2.20 -15.21
CA ARG A 77 3.99 -1.43 -15.50
C ARG A 77 4.14 -0.05 -14.92
N ASP A 78 4.53 0.90 -15.76
CA ASP A 78 4.76 2.28 -15.41
C ASP A 78 3.75 3.21 -16.08
N ALA A 79 3.10 4.07 -15.30
CA ALA A 79 2.39 5.24 -15.81
C ALA A 79 2.21 6.28 -14.71
N PRO A 80 2.48 7.58 -14.97
CA PRO A 80 2.25 8.65 -14.00
C PRO A 80 0.85 8.70 -13.38
N GLY A 81 -0.18 8.36 -14.16
CA GLY A 81 -1.58 8.30 -13.73
C GLY A 81 -2.06 6.91 -13.31
N ALA A 82 -1.17 5.92 -13.18
CA ALA A 82 -1.57 4.58 -12.79
C ALA A 82 -2.22 4.58 -11.40
N VAL A 83 -3.46 4.09 -11.34
CA VAL A 83 -4.12 3.67 -10.12
C VAL A 83 -3.79 2.19 -9.90
N LEU A 84 -3.14 1.93 -8.77
CA LEU A 84 -2.69 0.61 -8.36
C LEU A 84 -3.56 0.12 -7.19
N ALA A 85 -3.86 -1.16 -7.17
CA ALA A 85 -4.55 -1.83 -6.08
C ALA A 85 -3.64 -2.79 -5.32
N CYS A 86 -3.90 -2.86 -4.03
CA CYS A 86 -3.30 -3.85 -3.14
C CYS A 86 -4.28 -4.18 -2.01
N PRO A 87 -4.10 -5.33 -1.34
CA PRO A 87 -4.88 -5.66 -0.16
C PRO A 87 -4.85 -4.53 0.88
N ALA A 88 -6.01 -4.20 1.43
CA ALA A 88 -6.15 -3.24 2.50
C ALA A 88 -5.38 -3.73 3.75
N PRO A 89 -4.76 -2.82 4.53
CA PRO A 89 -4.08 -3.20 5.76
C PRO A 89 -5.00 -3.95 6.72
N VAL A 90 -4.53 -5.09 7.23
CA VAL A 90 -5.22 -5.88 8.26
C VAL A 90 -4.45 -5.76 9.56
N VAL A 91 -5.14 -5.41 10.63
CA VAL A 91 -4.55 -5.24 11.96
C VAL A 91 -5.22 -6.17 12.97
N ASP A 92 -4.44 -6.58 13.96
CA ASP A 92 -4.94 -7.26 15.15
C ASP A 92 -5.44 -6.23 16.16
N ALA A 93 -6.71 -6.31 16.51
CA ALA A 93 -7.25 -5.46 17.56
C ALA A 93 -6.63 -5.83 18.92
N ILE A 94 -6.17 -4.83 19.67
CA ILE A 94 -5.67 -5.02 21.03
C ILE A 94 -6.76 -4.78 22.08
N SER A 95 -7.82 -4.04 21.73
CA SER A 95 -9.03 -3.88 22.53
C SER A 95 -10.10 -3.11 21.74
N GLY A 96 -11.36 -3.20 22.20
CA GLY A 96 -12.44 -2.30 21.81
C GLY A 96 -13.25 -1.87 23.04
N SER A 97 -14.09 -0.85 22.88
CA SER A 97 -14.95 -0.36 23.96
C SER A 97 -16.29 0.15 23.42
N GLY A 98 -17.36 -0.14 24.16
CA GLY A 98 -18.68 0.50 23.99
C GLY A 98 -19.21 0.47 22.56
N ALA A 99 -18.97 -0.62 21.82
CA ALA A 99 -19.37 -0.77 20.43
C ALA A 99 -18.85 0.31 19.45
N THR A 100 -17.96 1.23 19.85
CA THR A 100 -17.58 2.42 19.06
C THR A 100 -16.08 2.71 19.07
N THR A 101 -15.31 1.99 19.87
CA THR A 101 -13.85 2.16 19.95
C THR A 101 -13.15 0.91 19.44
N VAL A 102 -12.14 1.09 18.59
CA VAL A 102 -11.23 0.04 18.14
C VAL A 102 -9.80 0.49 18.37
N LYS A 103 -8.97 -0.36 18.96
CA LYS A 103 -7.55 -0.09 19.18
C LYS A 103 -6.69 -1.16 18.54
N PHE A 104 -5.56 -0.76 17.98
CA PHE A 104 -4.53 -1.66 17.47
C PHE A 104 -3.15 -1.01 17.62
N THR A 105 -2.11 -1.80 17.47
CA THR A 105 -0.73 -1.29 17.43
C THR A 105 -0.32 -1.03 16.00
N ALA A 106 0.22 0.16 15.73
CA ALA A 106 0.91 0.45 14.49
C ALA A 106 2.41 0.30 14.73
N THR A 107 3.05 -0.65 14.04
CA THR A 107 4.48 -1.03 14.23
C THR A 107 5.43 0.17 14.20
N THR A 108 5.11 1.17 13.39
CA THR A 108 5.88 2.40 13.27
C THR A 108 5.09 3.65 13.65
N GLY A 109 3.86 3.51 14.19
CA GLY A 109 2.89 4.57 14.51
C GLY A 109 1.95 4.91 13.33
N ALA A 110 1.06 5.91 13.46
CA ALA A 110 0.17 6.35 12.36
C ALA A 110 -0.01 7.87 12.28
N GLY A 111 0.24 8.58 13.38
CA GLY A 111 -0.09 10.01 13.51
C GLY A 111 -1.55 10.23 13.93
N ALA A 112 -1.81 11.37 14.55
CA ALA A 112 -3.16 11.76 14.94
C ALA A 112 -4.03 11.99 13.70
N ASN A 113 -5.30 11.59 13.78
CA ASN A 113 -6.33 11.80 12.76
C ASN A 113 -6.00 11.20 11.37
N ALA A 114 -5.02 10.30 11.29
CA ALA A 114 -4.53 9.72 10.04
C ALA A 114 -5.60 8.96 9.24
N PHE A 115 -6.63 8.47 9.93
CA PHE A 115 -7.68 7.62 9.37
C PHE A 115 -9.06 8.28 9.44
N ASP A 116 -9.15 9.56 9.79
CA ASP A 116 -10.42 10.27 9.92
C ASP A 116 -11.16 10.31 8.58
N GLY A 117 -12.42 9.88 8.57
CA GLY A 117 -13.21 9.74 7.35
C GLY A 117 -12.94 8.45 6.55
N GLY A 118 -12.01 7.61 7.01
CA GLY A 118 -11.83 6.24 6.54
C GLY A 118 -12.89 5.29 7.10
N TYR A 119 -12.67 3.99 6.93
CA TYR A 119 -13.59 2.94 7.35
C TYR A 119 -12.81 1.76 7.92
N ILE A 120 -13.47 0.97 8.75
CA ILE A 120 -13.02 -0.38 9.09
C ILE A 120 -14.03 -1.39 8.56
N LYS A 121 -13.58 -2.61 8.30
CA LYS A 121 -14.43 -3.80 8.28
C LYS A 121 -14.06 -4.67 9.46
N ASP A 122 -15.04 -4.94 10.32
CA ASP A 122 -14.84 -5.79 11.49
C ASP A 122 -15.04 -7.29 11.17
N LYS A 123 -14.84 -8.15 12.16
CA LYS A 123 -14.95 -9.61 12.01
C LYS A 123 -16.31 -10.10 11.52
N THR A 124 -17.36 -9.29 11.65
CA THR A 124 -18.70 -9.65 11.16
C THR A 124 -18.89 -9.31 9.69
N GLY A 125 -17.93 -8.59 9.10
CA GLY A 125 -18.04 -8.02 7.77
C GLY A 125 -18.72 -6.64 7.76
N ALA A 126 -19.12 -6.10 8.92
CA ALA A 126 -19.73 -4.78 9.00
C ALA A 126 -18.70 -3.68 8.70
N ILE A 127 -19.07 -2.79 7.78
CA ILE A 127 -18.26 -1.63 7.38
C ILE A 127 -18.72 -0.43 8.19
N ARG A 128 -17.77 0.21 8.89
CA ARG A 128 -18.07 1.23 9.89
C ARG A 128 -17.15 2.42 9.69
N ARG A 129 -17.72 3.62 9.59
CA ARG A 129 -16.95 4.84 9.35
C ARG A 129 -16.10 5.19 10.57
N ILE A 130 -14.87 5.63 10.33
CA ILE A 130 -13.97 6.22 11.32
C ILE A 130 -14.30 7.70 11.43
N THR A 131 -14.71 8.14 12.61
CA THR A 131 -15.07 9.55 12.87
C THR A 131 -13.89 10.35 13.39
N THR A 132 -13.03 9.73 14.20
CA THR A 132 -11.77 10.32 14.65
C THR A 132 -10.78 9.24 15.09
N GLY A 133 -9.49 9.52 14.96
CA GLY A 133 -8.40 8.65 15.36
C GLY A 133 -7.34 9.39 16.17
N SER A 134 -6.80 8.74 17.20
CA SER A 134 -5.65 9.25 17.94
C SER A 134 -4.54 8.21 17.97
N GLU A 135 -3.29 8.66 18.11
CA GLU A 135 -2.13 7.79 18.29
C GLU A 135 -1.38 8.22 19.54
N SER A 136 -1.07 7.26 20.39
CA SER A 136 -0.22 7.48 21.56
C SER A 136 0.64 6.25 21.83
N GLY A 137 1.96 6.44 21.85
CA GLY A 137 2.91 5.36 22.17
C GLY A 137 2.84 4.16 21.21
N GLY A 138 2.51 4.37 19.94
CA GLY A 138 2.33 3.32 18.94
C GLY A 138 0.94 2.66 18.95
N THR A 139 0.08 3.02 19.91
CA THR A 139 -1.31 2.57 19.93
C THR A 139 -2.18 3.54 19.15
N VAL A 140 -2.83 3.04 18.12
CA VAL A 140 -3.88 3.75 17.38
C VAL A 140 -5.22 3.45 18.04
N THR A 141 -5.96 4.50 18.37
CA THR A 141 -7.33 4.41 18.90
C THR A 141 -8.27 5.09 17.92
N LEU A 142 -9.18 4.32 17.33
CA LEU A 142 -10.21 4.80 16.42
C LEU A 142 -11.55 4.89 17.14
N THR A 143 -12.23 6.01 16.94
CA THR A 143 -13.67 6.12 17.15
C THR A 143 -14.36 5.80 15.83
N VAL A 144 -15.28 4.84 15.86
CA VAL A 144 -16.02 4.36 14.71
C VAL A 144 -17.52 4.38 14.98
N GLU A 145 -18.32 4.36 13.92
CA GLU A 145 -19.76 4.13 14.02
C GLU A 145 -20.07 2.87 14.83
N SER A 146 -21.21 2.87 15.52
CA SER A 146 -21.60 1.77 16.41
C SER A 146 -21.73 0.45 15.65
N GLY A 147 -21.33 -0.64 16.29
CA GLY A 147 -21.45 -2.00 15.76
C GLY A 147 -21.10 -3.02 16.83
N ASP A 148 -20.62 -4.19 16.44
CA ASP A 148 -20.20 -5.18 17.42
C ASP A 148 -18.96 -4.73 18.21
N THR A 149 -18.86 -5.25 19.43
CA THR A 149 -17.72 -4.98 20.30
C THR A 149 -16.52 -5.77 19.79
N VAL A 150 -15.48 -5.03 19.41
CA VAL A 150 -14.20 -5.61 18.99
C VAL A 150 -13.46 -6.16 20.22
N ALA A 151 -13.03 -7.41 20.11
CA ALA A 151 -12.26 -8.12 21.11
C ALA A 151 -10.77 -8.17 20.74
N VAL A 152 -9.94 -8.52 21.72
CA VAL A 152 -8.50 -8.73 21.49
C VAL A 152 -8.29 -9.87 20.50
N GLY A 153 -7.45 -9.65 19.49
CA GLY A 153 -7.12 -10.61 18.44
C GLY A 153 -8.11 -10.65 17.27
N ASP A 154 -9.19 -9.86 17.31
CA ASP A 154 -10.06 -9.70 16.14
C ASP A 154 -9.26 -9.08 14.97
N LYS A 155 -9.36 -9.67 13.79
CA LYS A 155 -8.79 -9.12 12.56
C LYS A 155 -9.70 -8.00 12.05
N ILE A 156 -9.13 -6.81 11.89
CA ILE A 156 -9.82 -5.63 11.39
C ILE A 156 -9.17 -5.20 10.09
N VAL A 157 -9.95 -5.10 9.02
CA VAL A 157 -9.50 -4.48 7.77
C VAL A 157 -9.65 -2.98 7.91
N VAL A 158 -8.60 -2.22 7.61
CA VAL A 158 -8.60 -0.76 7.67
C VAL A 158 -8.59 -0.20 6.26
N TYR A 159 -9.60 0.59 5.90
CA TYR A 159 -9.64 1.37 4.66
C TYR A 159 -9.37 2.84 4.98
N PRO A 160 -8.15 3.35 4.73
CA PRO A 160 -7.84 4.75 4.98
C PRO A 160 -8.67 5.68 4.09
N PRO A 161 -8.86 6.95 4.50
CA PRO A 161 -9.60 7.92 3.69
C PRO A 161 -8.90 8.20 2.36
N VAL A 162 -9.67 8.62 1.35
CA VAL A 162 -9.10 9.20 0.13
C VAL A 162 -8.24 10.40 0.49
N GLY A 163 -7.02 10.45 -0.07
CA GLY A 163 -5.99 11.43 0.27
C GLY A 163 -5.07 11.01 1.40
N CYS A 164 -5.28 9.85 2.06
CA CYS A 164 -4.37 9.35 3.09
C CYS A 164 -2.98 9.06 2.50
N ASP A 165 -1.94 9.56 3.18
CA ASP A 165 -0.52 9.43 2.84
C ASP A 165 0.27 8.70 3.96
N LYS A 166 -0.44 8.07 4.92
CA LYS A 166 0.10 7.43 6.14
C LYS A 166 0.28 5.91 6.02
N LEU A 167 0.42 5.45 4.78
CA LEU A 167 0.72 4.06 4.45
C LEU A 167 2.12 3.97 3.87
N ALA A 168 2.85 2.90 4.19
CA ALA A 168 4.09 2.55 3.53
C ALA A 168 3.99 1.19 2.86
N VAL A 169 4.85 0.96 1.88
CA VAL A 169 5.04 -0.36 1.28
C VAL A 169 5.59 -1.30 2.35
N GLY A 170 5.01 -2.49 2.47
CA GLY A 170 5.52 -3.54 3.36
C GLY A 170 6.77 -4.21 2.80
N ASP A 171 7.40 -5.08 3.60
CA ASP A 171 8.71 -5.66 3.27
C ASP A 171 8.73 -6.49 1.99
N ASP A 172 7.58 -7.05 1.60
CA ASP A 172 7.45 -7.82 0.36
C ASP A 172 7.28 -6.97 -0.90
N GLY A 173 7.10 -5.65 -0.77
CA GLY A 173 6.91 -4.73 -1.88
C GLY A 173 5.50 -4.77 -2.51
N THR A 174 4.61 -5.65 -2.06
CA THR A 174 3.34 -5.99 -2.72
C THR A 174 2.08 -5.61 -1.95
N ASN A 175 2.24 -5.20 -0.69
CA ASN A 175 1.16 -4.73 0.19
C ASN A 175 1.50 -3.35 0.81
N MET A 176 0.50 -2.79 1.50
CA MET A 176 0.67 -1.55 2.27
C MET A 176 0.45 -1.83 3.76
N VAL A 177 1.24 -1.17 4.59
CA VAL A 177 1.20 -1.25 6.05
C VAL A 177 1.01 0.14 6.66
N ILE A 178 0.39 0.19 7.84
CA ILE A 178 0.15 1.42 8.58
C ILE A 178 1.46 1.88 9.25
N THR A 179 1.86 3.14 9.02
CA THR A 179 3.12 3.71 9.55
C THR A 179 3.03 5.20 9.93
N LYS A 180 3.96 5.67 10.79
CA LYS A 180 4.17 7.09 11.15
C LYS A 180 5.22 7.75 10.28
N ALA A 181 5.88 7.02 9.38
CA ALA A 181 6.81 7.65 8.47
C ALA A 181 6.07 8.77 7.72
N GLY A 182 6.70 9.94 7.63
CA GLY A 182 6.11 11.14 7.03
C GLY A 182 5.61 10.90 5.61
N ALA A 183 4.94 11.91 5.05
CA ALA A 183 4.27 11.85 3.74
C ALA A 183 4.98 10.93 2.75
N THR A 184 4.32 9.83 2.40
CA THR A 184 4.90 8.84 1.51
C THR A 184 4.80 9.28 0.07
N SER A 185 5.52 8.58 -0.80
CA SER A 185 5.46 8.77 -2.25
C SER A 185 4.12 8.37 -2.88
N ILE A 186 3.13 7.95 -2.08
CA ILE A 186 1.83 7.45 -2.52
C ILE A 186 0.68 8.12 -1.74
N LYS A 187 -0.51 8.12 -2.33
CA LYS A 187 -1.74 8.53 -1.66
C LYS A 187 -2.87 7.58 -2.02
N VAL A 188 -3.77 7.33 -1.06
CA VAL A 188 -4.99 6.55 -1.29
C VAL A 188 -5.96 7.37 -2.16
N VAL A 189 -6.54 6.74 -3.17
CA VAL A 189 -7.52 7.35 -4.09
C VAL A 189 -8.86 6.64 -4.11
N GLY A 190 -8.94 5.43 -3.56
CA GLY A 190 -10.16 4.66 -3.52
C GLY A 190 -10.01 3.39 -2.69
N ARG A 191 -11.07 2.58 -2.67
CA ARG A 191 -11.13 1.27 -2.02
C ARG A 191 -12.14 0.40 -2.73
N ASP A 192 -11.93 -0.91 -2.65
CA ASP A 192 -12.91 -1.93 -3.01
C ASP A 192 -13.24 -2.76 -1.76
N GLU A 193 -14.47 -2.63 -1.31
CA GLU A 193 -14.98 -3.29 -0.10
C GLU A 193 -15.36 -4.75 -0.36
N VAL A 194 -15.45 -5.20 -1.61
CA VAL A 194 -15.78 -6.58 -1.98
C VAL A 194 -14.51 -7.43 -2.02
N THR A 195 -13.42 -6.89 -2.58
CA THR A 195 -12.13 -7.58 -2.69
C THR A 195 -11.16 -7.27 -1.55
N ASP A 196 -11.56 -6.39 -0.62
CA ASP A 196 -10.72 -5.91 0.49
C ASP A 196 -9.43 -5.23 0.01
N GLU A 197 -9.56 -4.34 -0.97
CA GLU A 197 -8.44 -3.62 -1.56
C GLU A 197 -8.51 -2.12 -1.30
N ILE A 198 -7.33 -1.51 -1.24
CA ILE A 198 -7.17 -0.07 -1.35
C ILE A 198 -6.55 0.27 -2.69
N TRP A 199 -6.99 1.40 -3.25
CA TRP A 199 -6.43 1.94 -4.49
C TRP A 199 -5.56 3.13 -4.15
N PHE A 200 -4.38 3.20 -4.74
CA PHE A 200 -3.41 4.25 -4.49
C PHE A 200 -2.75 4.70 -5.80
N MET A 201 -2.19 5.90 -5.78
CA MET A 201 -1.38 6.43 -6.87
C MET A 201 -0.12 7.06 -6.33
N ALA A 202 0.90 7.21 -7.17
CA ALA A 202 2.10 7.95 -6.82
C ALA A 202 1.81 9.45 -6.66
N VAL A 203 2.32 10.07 -5.60
CA VAL A 203 2.36 11.54 -5.42
C VAL A 203 3.47 12.15 -6.29
N LYS A 204 4.59 11.42 -6.42
CA LYS A 204 5.70 11.75 -7.32
C LYS A 204 6.03 10.51 -8.14
N HIS A 205 6.04 10.67 -9.46
CA HIS A 205 6.33 9.56 -10.37
C HIS A 205 7.59 9.84 -11.19
N ALA A 206 8.40 8.81 -11.42
CA ALA A 206 9.75 8.93 -12.00
C ALA A 206 9.76 9.51 -13.42
N LEU A 207 8.65 9.34 -14.17
CA LEU A 207 8.49 9.81 -15.55
C LEU A 207 7.71 11.13 -15.69
N GLY A 208 7.51 11.85 -14.58
CA GLY A 208 6.69 13.05 -14.52
C GLY A 208 5.51 12.85 -13.58
N ASN A 209 5.08 13.92 -12.91
CA ASN A 209 4.02 13.83 -11.92
C ASN A 209 2.66 13.61 -12.61
N GLY A 210 1.90 12.61 -12.14
CA GLY A 210 0.47 12.55 -12.44
C GLY A 210 -0.20 13.81 -11.88
N GLN A 211 -0.91 14.55 -12.72
CA GLN A 211 -1.70 15.71 -12.29
C GLN A 211 -2.93 15.25 -11.49
#